data_AF-A0A813LT71-F1
#
_entry.id   AF-A0A813LT71-F1
#
_cell.length_a   1.000
_cell.length_b   1.000
_cell.length_c   1.000
_cell.angle_alpha   90.00
_cell.angle_beta   90.00
_cell.angle_gamma   90.00
#
_symmetry.space_group_name_H-M   'P 1'
#
loop_
_entity.id
_entity.type
_entity.pdbx_description
1 polymer ?
#
loop_
_entity_poly.entity_id
_entity_poly.type
_entity_poly.pdbx_seq_one_letter_code
_entity_poly.pdbx_strand_id
1 'polypeptide(L)'
;APRVAFVTLATGAYGEGALVLSAGLRRRLPAEVDVLVFSSFEADNDGPEAPDVPPLRLAPGVQLRALAQLPVVPEPPSCIGPPLMPQFRFCWAKLGLWALDDEYDVIVYMDADMLIVGDISRLLSQIPAPGILRAVPACECWCSEECCYTSAASSNESDFPKTPSTFYFNAGLLMFRPSREEFNAMKSSMLALSTSNLEGSADSASIEMPFAEQDFLNRHFRGRVLPLPPAFNALKHALKNPKHESALPISSCIAIHFVMGKPWAPPSKLEEDFEHLHAQWRAERQALSPVAFRRLDWAQRKLHPALDLWLLPDFVTPECEESLLSCFYGSSAVSLQGRWRQLRRRNLLCLGGVPHNDGAICEELPSPVGVLGQVLSEMGALAGEPDQCLVNSYARGQGIDAHFDGPRFKSEVAIVTLEGPALLHFRLVEKTEHPELPPRVEVLLLPRSLLVFKDAAYELYVHRIDHAEADTTAAGERILRAPRRTSLTLRRLADVQLKASQVVTEVQREARASQWQWWDSQISEID
;
A
#
# COMPACT_ATOMS: atom_id res chain seq x y z
N ALA A 1 -6.74 21.87 -25.40
CA ALA A 1 -5.89 22.07 -24.21
C ALA A 1 -4.62 21.22 -24.38
N PRO A 2 -3.47 21.61 -23.81
CA PRO A 2 -2.28 20.77 -23.85
C PRO A 2 -2.53 19.43 -23.13
N ARG A 3 -1.97 18.34 -23.64
CA ARG A 3 -1.91 17.03 -22.98
C ARG A 3 -0.88 17.11 -21.85
N VAL A 4 -1.34 17.09 -20.60
CA VAL A 4 -0.48 17.24 -19.42
C VAL A 4 -0.45 15.92 -18.66
N ALA A 5 0.75 15.48 -18.27
CA ALA A 5 0.91 14.38 -17.33
C ALA A 5 1.72 14.79 -16.10
N PHE A 6 1.24 14.39 -14.93
CA PHE A 6 2.02 14.34 -13.70
C PHE A 6 2.67 12.96 -13.58
N VAL A 7 3.98 12.92 -13.40
CA VAL A 7 4.77 11.69 -13.48
C VAL A 7 5.61 11.48 -12.23
N THR A 8 5.65 10.26 -11.72
CA THR A 8 6.62 9.83 -10.70
C THR A 8 7.30 8.52 -11.10
N LEU A 9 8.48 8.27 -10.52
CA LEU A 9 9.26 7.04 -10.74
C LEU A 9 9.35 6.25 -9.43
N ALA A 10 9.24 4.92 -9.49
CA ALA A 10 9.24 4.07 -8.31
C ALA A 10 10.09 2.81 -8.47
N THR A 11 11.08 2.63 -7.59
CA THR A 11 11.89 1.40 -7.47
C THR A 11 12.03 1.01 -6.00
N GLY A 12 12.08 -0.30 -5.71
CA GLY A 12 12.22 -0.82 -4.34
C GLY A 12 11.26 -0.16 -3.33
N ALA A 13 11.78 0.31 -2.20
CA ALA A 13 10.96 0.95 -1.16
C ALA A 13 10.19 2.21 -1.60
N TYR A 14 10.52 2.82 -2.75
CA TYR A 14 9.81 4.00 -3.28
C TYR A 14 8.43 3.67 -3.88
N GLY A 15 8.08 2.38 -4.03
CA GLY A 15 6.71 1.99 -4.42
C GLY A 15 5.65 2.54 -3.46
N GLU A 16 5.92 2.45 -2.16
CA GLU A 16 5.06 2.98 -1.09
C GLU A 16 4.83 4.49 -1.23
N GLY A 17 5.89 5.23 -1.55
CA GLY A 17 5.82 6.67 -1.84
C GLY A 17 4.98 6.99 -3.06
N ALA A 18 5.22 6.27 -4.16
CA ALA A 18 4.52 6.49 -5.42
C ALA A 18 3.01 6.23 -5.31
N LEU A 19 2.58 5.27 -4.48
CA LEU A 19 1.15 5.06 -4.17
C LEU A 19 0.54 6.32 -3.56
N VAL A 20 1.14 6.84 -2.48
CA VAL A 20 0.62 8.00 -1.76
C VAL A 20 0.62 9.25 -2.62
N LEU A 21 1.73 9.51 -3.31
CA LEU A 21 1.88 10.67 -4.18
C LEU A 21 0.85 10.64 -5.32
N SER A 22 0.81 9.55 -6.09
CA SER A 22 -0.05 9.45 -7.27
C SER A 22 -1.54 9.54 -6.92
N ALA A 23 -1.98 8.95 -5.80
CA ALA A 23 -3.34 9.10 -5.33
C ALA A 23 -3.63 10.53 -4.79
N GLY A 24 -2.65 11.16 -4.14
CA GLY A 24 -2.71 12.55 -3.72
C GLY A 24 -2.92 13.51 -4.91
N LEU A 25 -2.19 13.26 -6.01
CA LEU A 25 -2.31 13.96 -7.28
C LEU A 25 -3.67 13.72 -7.93
N ARG A 26 -4.07 12.46 -8.11
CA ARG A 26 -5.32 12.11 -8.79
C ARG A 26 -6.56 12.74 -8.14
N ARG A 27 -6.59 12.84 -6.81
CA ARG A 27 -7.70 13.48 -6.06
C ARG A 27 -7.78 14.99 -6.23
N ARG A 28 -6.69 15.65 -6.63
CA ARG A 28 -6.57 17.12 -6.69
C ARG A 28 -6.44 17.66 -8.11
N LEU A 29 -6.18 16.81 -9.09
CA LEU A 29 -6.04 17.18 -10.49
C LEU A 29 -7.34 16.97 -11.26
N PRO A 30 -7.62 17.82 -12.28
CA PRO A 30 -8.71 17.61 -13.23
C PRO A 30 -8.60 16.26 -13.94
N ALA A 31 -9.74 15.64 -14.27
CA ALA A 31 -9.79 14.29 -14.85
C ALA A 31 -9.03 14.16 -16.18
N GLU A 32 -8.89 15.27 -16.92
CA GLU A 32 -8.19 15.35 -18.20
C GLU A 32 -6.65 15.37 -18.08
N VAL A 33 -6.13 15.55 -16.86
CA VAL A 33 -4.70 15.50 -16.58
C VAL A 33 -4.33 14.07 -16.20
N ASP A 34 -3.38 13.49 -16.92
CA ASP A 34 -2.90 12.14 -16.65
C ASP A 34 -2.01 12.12 -15.40
N VAL A 35 -2.08 11.01 -14.64
CA VAL A 35 -1.18 10.72 -13.53
C VAL A 35 -0.51 9.38 -13.82
N LEU A 36 0.82 9.40 -13.99
CA LEU A 36 1.64 8.29 -14.41
C LEU A 36 2.62 7.88 -13.33
N VAL A 37 2.75 6.57 -13.11
CA VAL A 37 3.82 5.96 -12.32
C VAL A 37 4.63 5.07 -13.24
N PHE A 38 5.90 5.38 -13.43
CA PHE A 38 6.85 4.44 -14.05
C PHE A 38 7.54 3.63 -12.97
N SER A 39 7.45 2.31 -13.04
CA SER A 39 7.98 1.45 -11.99
C SER A 39 8.77 0.25 -12.50
N SER A 40 9.76 -0.18 -11.71
CA SER A 40 10.41 -1.48 -11.88
C SER A 40 9.53 -2.65 -11.40
N PHE A 41 8.41 -2.37 -10.73
CA PHE A 41 7.39 -3.38 -10.39
C PHE A 41 6.60 -3.69 -11.66
N GLU A 42 6.61 -4.94 -12.09
CA GLU A 42 5.95 -5.32 -13.34
C GLU A 42 4.43 -5.09 -13.23
N ALA A 43 3.85 -4.55 -14.30
CA ALA A 43 2.43 -4.62 -14.53
C ALA A 43 2.13 -6.05 -14.99
N ASP A 44 1.56 -6.87 -14.11
CA ASP A 44 1.05 -8.24 -14.36
C ASP A 44 1.60 -8.92 -15.64
N ASN A 45 2.77 -9.54 -15.55
CA ASN A 45 3.26 -10.47 -16.57
C ASN A 45 3.70 -11.79 -15.93
N ASP A 46 3.10 -12.89 -16.39
CA ASP A 46 3.38 -14.30 -16.03
C ASP A 46 4.77 -14.77 -16.54
N GLY A 47 5.84 -14.09 -16.14
CA GLY A 47 7.23 -14.45 -16.46
C GLY A 47 7.90 -15.29 -15.37
N PRO A 48 8.71 -16.31 -15.69
CA PRO A 48 9.19 -17.31 -14.72
C PRO A 48 10.34 -16.86 -13.80
N GLU A 49 10.80 -15.60 -13.83
CA GLU A 49 12.01 -15.16 -13.09
C GLU A 49 11.96 -13.73 -12.51
N ALA A 50 10.79 -13.21 -12.11
CA ALA A 50 10.72 -11.93 -11.39
C ALA A 50 10.87 -12.14 -9.85
N PRO A 51 11.71 -11.37 -9.14
CA PRO A 51 11.82 -11.45 -7.68
C PRO A 51 10.50 -11.08 -6.99
N ASP A 52 10.25 -11.65 -5.80
CA ASP A 52 9.04 -11.59 -4.94
C ASP A 52 8.53 -10.17 -4.54
N VAL A 53 8.48 -9.20 -5.46
CA VAL A 53 7.89 -7.88 -5.17
C VAL A 53 6.48 -7.81 -5.75
N PRO A 54 5.44 -7.71 -4.89
CA PRO A 54 4.06 -7.68 -5.35
C PRO A 54 3.80 -6.49 -6.30
N PRO A 55 2.89 -6.65 -7.28
CA PRO A 55 2.58 -5.60 -8.25
C PRO A 55 2.00 -4.36 -7.55
N LEU A 56 2.39 -3.19 -8.04
CA LEU A 56 2.00 -1.91 -7.46
C LEU A 56 0.52 -1.61 -7.82
N ARG A 57 -0.39 -1.77 -6.86
CA ARG A 57 -1.83 -1.49 -7.05
C ARG A 57 -2.13 0.00 -6.88
N LEU A 58 -2.20 0.71 -8.00
CA LEU A 58 -2.48 2.15 -8.02
C LEU A 58 -3.97 2.49 -7.84
N ALA A 59 -4.26 3.71 -7.38
CA ALA A 59 -5.62 4.21 -7.27
C ALA A 59 -6.30 4.35 -8.65
N PRO A 60 -7.64 4.23 -8.75
CA PRO A 60 -8.35 4.44 -10.00
C PRO A 60 -8.01 5.78 -10.67
N GLY A 61 -7.77 5.74 -11.98
CA GLY A 61 -7.38 6.92 -12.77
C GLY A 61 -5.89 7.30 -12.68
N VAL A 62 -5.06 6.44 -12.07
CA VAL A 62 -3.60 6.50 -12.16
C VAL A 62 -3.12 5.37 -13.09
N GLN A 63 -2.20 5.69 -14.00
CA GLN A 63 -1.64 4.78 -14.98
C GLN A 63 -0.28 4.24 -14.51
N LEU A 64 -0.10 2.90 -14.56
CA LEU A 64 1.19 2.24 -14.30
C LEU A 64 1.89 1.94 -15.64
N ARG A 65 3.18 2.27 -15.74
CA ARG A 65 4.03 1.90 -16.88
C ARG A 65 5.33 1.28 -16.40
N ALA A 66 5.90 0.37 -17.18
CA ALA A 66 7.18 -0.23 -16.85
C ALA A 66 8.31 0.80 -17.02
N LEU A 67 9.17 0.94 -16.02
CA LEU A 67 10.30 1.87 -16.04
C LEU A 67 11.24 1.61 -17.23
N ALA A 68 11.37 0.35 -17.65
CA ALA A 68 12.16 -0.07 -18.80
C ALA A 68 11.65 0.48 -20.15
N GLN A 69 10.41 1.01 -20.21
CA GLN A 69 9.89 1.67 -21.42
C GLN A 69 10.50 3.06 -21.64
N LEU A 70 11.08 3.67 -20.61
CA LEU A 70 11.72 4.98 -20.76
C LEU A 70 13.07 4.85 -21.48
N PRO A 71 13.30 5.66 -22.53
CA PRO A 71 14.61 5.75 -23.15
C PRO A 71 15.69 6.20 -22.14
N VAL A 72 16.81 5.48 -22.12
CA VAL A 72 17.88 5.74 -21.15
C VAL A 72 18.92 6.71 -21.73
N VAL A 73 19.37 7.65 -20.91
CA VAL A 73 20.60 8.42 -21.15
C VAL A 73 21.77 7.63 -20.56
N PRO A 74 22.93 7.53 -21.26
CA PRO A 74 24.10 6.82 -20.72
C PRO A 74 24.44 7.27 -19.30
N GLU A 75 24.93 6.34 -18.47
CA GLU A 75 25.43 6.71 -17.15
C GLU A 75 26.61 7.68 -17.26
N PRO A 76 26.82 8.55 -16.25
CA PRO A 76 27.97 9.42 -16.23
C PRO A 76 29.28 8.60 -16.32
N PRO A 77 30.29 9.10 -17.02
CA PRO A 77 31.60 8.44 -17.11
C PRO A 77 32.19 8.17 -15.71
N SER A 78 32.96 7.10 -15.57
CA SER A 78 33.54 6.69 -14.29
C SER A 78 34.42 7.76 -13.62
N CYS A 79 34.92 8.74 -14.38
CA CYS A 79 35.72 9.85 -13.89
C CYS A 79 34.92 10.93 -13.12
N ILE A 80 33.58 10.91 -13.15
CA ILE A 80 32.71 11.85 -12.39
C ILE A 80 32.52 11.43 -10.93
N GLY A 81 33.03 10.25 -10.55
CA GLY A 81 32.84 9.67 -9.22
C GLY A 81 31.41 9.14 -9.01
N PRO A 82 31.20 8.25 -8.03
CA PRO A 82 29.86 7.78 -7.70
C PRO A 82 29.03 8.91 -7.06
N PRO A 83 27.70 8.88 -7.18
CA PRO A 83 26.84 9.83 -6.46
C PRO A 83 26.99 9.66 -4.94
N LEU A 84 26.63 10.71 -4.19
CA LEU A 84 26.73 10.76 -2.74
C LEU A 84 25.99 9.61 -2.05
N MET A 85 24.87 9.18 -2.63
CA MET A 85 24.08 8.05 -2.15
C MET A 85 23.90 7.01 -3.26
N PRO A 86 24.13 5.70 -3.01
CA PRO A 86 24.01 4.66 -4.04
C PRO A 86 22.66 4.64 -4.77
N GLN A 87 21.57 4.95 -4.08
CA GLN A 87 20.23 4.99 -4.65
C GLN A 87 20.02 6.09 -5.71
N PHE A 88 20.87 7.12 -5.75
CA PHE A 88 20.75 8.19 -6.76
C PHE A 88 21.07 7.71 -8.18
N ARG A 89 21.62 6.50 -8.35
CA ARG A 89 21.79 5.88 -9.68
C ARG A 89 20.46 5.74 -10.43
N PHE A 90 19.36 5.49 -9.72
CA PHE A 90 18.04 5.35 -10.36
C PHE A 90 17.48 6.69 -10.86
N CYS A 91 17.96 7.81 -10.35
CA CYS A 91 17.44 9.12 -10.71
C CYS A 91 17.76 9.50 -12.16
N TRP A 92 18.76 8.89 -12.79
CA TRP A 92 19.06 9.08 -14.23
C TRP A 92 17.90 8.66 -15.14
N ALA A 93 17.03 7.75 -14.71
CA ALA A 93 15.85 7.37 -15.46
C ALA A 93 14.88 8.55 -15.72
N LYS A 94 14.92 9.61 -14.89
CA LYS A 94 14.13 10.84 -15.09
C LYS A 94 14.39 11.48 -16.44
N LEU A 95 15.60 11.36 -16.98
CA LEU A 95 15.97 11.99 -18.26
C LEU A 95 15.16 11.42 -19.44
N GLY A 96 14.72 10.17 -19.35
CA GLY A 96 13.88 9.52 -20.36
C GLY A 96 12.51 10.20 -20.56
N LEU A 97 12.04 10.97 -19.58
CA LEU A 97 10.76 11.67 -19.65
C LEU A 97 10.71 12.76 -20.73
N TRP A 98 11.87 13.30 -21.16
CA TRP A 98 11.92 14.22 -22.31
C TRP A 98 11.57 13.53 -23.63
N ALA A 99 11.60 12.20 -23.66
CA ALA A 99 11.31 11.39 -24.83
C ALA A 99 9.83 10.95 -24.87
N LEU A 100 8.92 11.71 -24.27
CA LEU A 100 7.46 11.46 -24.29
C LEU A 100 6.71 12.52 -25.11
N ASP A 101 7.38 13.14 -26.07
CA ASP A 101 6.89 14.27 -26.88
C ASP A 101 5.84 13.89 -27.92
N ASP A 102 5.71 12.61 -28.23
CA ASP A 102 4.62 12.03 -29.02
C ASP A 102 3.32 11.91 -28.22
N GLU A 103 3.40 11.74 -26.90
CA GLU A 103 2.25 11.48 -26.03
C GLU A 103 1.76 12.71 -25.26
N TYR A 104 2.69 13.57 -24.82
CA TYR A 104 2.40 14.67 -23.91
C TYR A 104 3.00 15.99 -24.38
N ASP A 105 2.27 17.08 -24.17
CA ASP A 105 2.73 18.44 -24.46
C ASP A 105 3.45 19.07 -23.25
N VAL A 106 3.17 18.55 -22.04
CA VAL A 106 3.74 19.01 -20.77
C VAL A 106 3.91 17.82 -19.82
N ILE A 107 5.09 17.71 -19.22
CA ILE A 107 5.38 16.78 -18.13
C ILE A 107 5.61 17.59 -16.84
N VAL A 108 4.95 17.16 -15.75
CA VAL A 108 5.23 17.60 -14.38
C VAL A 108 5.77 16.40 -13.61
N TYR A 109 7.09 16.32 -13.46
CA TYR A 109 7.74 15.28 -12.67
C TYR A 109 7.72 15.60 -11.18
N MET A 110 7.49 14.59 -10.34
CA MET A 110 7.59 14.67 -8.88
C MET A 110 8.26 13.42 -8.28
N ASP A 111 9.23 13.58 -7.38
CA ASP A 111 9.86 12.48 -6.64
C ASP A 111 8.82 11.73 -5.77
N ALA A 112 8.94 10.40 -5.69
CA ALA A 112 7.97 9.54 -5.00
C ALA A 112 7.92 9.73 -3.48
N ASP A 113 8.89 10.42 -2.87
CA ASP A 113 8.94 10.78 -1.45
C ASP A 113 8.32 12.15 -1.16
N MET A 114 7.33 12.57 -1.97
CA MET A 114 6.55 13.78 -1.76
C MET A 114 5.15 13.50 -1.21
N LEU A 115 4.63 14.43 -0.40
CA LEU A 115 3.25 14.44 0.10
C LEU A 115 2.54 15.71 -0.39
N ILE A 116 1.42 15.55 -1.10
CA ILE A 116 0.60 16.69 -1.54
C ILE A 116 -0.33 17.13 -0.42
N VAL A 117 -0.12 18.35 0.10
CA VAL A 117 -0.86 18.93 1.22
C VAL A 117 -1.74 20.12 0.81
N GLY A 118 -1.49 20.72 -0.36
CA GLY A 118 -2.27 21.85 -0.89
C GLY A 118 -2.78 21.63 -2.32
N ASP A 119 -3.20 22.73 -2.96
CA ASP A 119 -3.74 22.72 -4.32
C ASP A 119 -2.64 22.69 -5.39
N ILE A 120 -2.29 21.48 -5.82
CA ILE A 120 -1.26 21.22 -6.84
C ILE A 120 -1.69 21.63 -8.26
N SER A 121 -2.99 21.81 -8.50
CA SER A 121 -3.52 22.16 -9.83
C SER A 121 -3.05 23.53 -10.31
N ARG A 122 -2.60 24.40 -9.38
CA ARG A 122 -1.98 25.70 -9.68
C ARG A 122 -0.75 25.61 -10.59
N LEU A 123 -0.06 24.47 -10.66
CA LEU A 123 1.02 24.27 -11.61
C LEU A 123 0.55 24.34 -13.08
N LEU A 124 -0.72 24.04 -13.36
CA LEU A 124 -1.27 24.07 -14.71
C LEU A 124 -1.28 25.49 -15.30
N SER A 125 -1.22 26.54 -14.48
CA SER A 125 -1.07 27.93 -14.96
C SER A 125 0.38 28.34 -15.20
N GLN A 126 1.35 27.46 -14.93
CA GLN A 126 2.79 27.74 -14.98
C GLN A 126 3.49 27.06 -16.17
N ILE A 127 2.76 26.62 -17.20
CA ILE A 127 3.33 25.85 -18.32
C ILE A 127 4.48 26.62 -19.02
N PRO A 128 5.71 26.08 -19.06
CA PRO A 128 6.87 26.78 -19.64
C PRO A 128 6.89 26.72 -21.16
N ALA A 129 7.49 27.70 -21.82
CA ALA A 129 7.77 27.65 -23.26
C ALA A 129 8.67 26.44 -23.64
N PRO A 130 8.65 25.95 -24.89
CA PRO A 130 9.57 24.89 -25.33
C PRO A 130 11.04 25.22 -25.02
N GLY A 131 11.80 24.23 -24.58
CA GLY A 131 13.22 24.39 -24.22
C GLY A 131 13.49 25.08 -22.88
N ILE A 132 12.45 25.52 -22.16
CA ILE A 132 12.55 26.08 -20.80
C ILE A 132 12.13 25.03 -19.77
N LEU A 133 12.97 24.86 -18.75
CA LEU A 133 12.68 24.05 -17.57
C LEU A 133 12.10 24.93 -16.45
N ARG A 134 11.08 24.45 -15.75
CA ARG A 134 10.61 25.04 -14.50
C ARG A 134 10.91 24.11 -13.33
N ALA A 135 11.53 24.65 -12.29
CA ALA A 135 11.93 23.88 -11.11
C ALA A 135 11.97 24.76 -9.86
N VAL A 136 11.92 24.15 -8.69
CA VAL A 136 11.97 24.88 -7.42
C VAL A 136 13.43 25.06 -6.98
N PRO A 137 13.86 26.26 -6.56
CA PRO A 137 15.22 26.48 -6.05
C PRO A 137 15.56 25.47 -4.95
N ALA A 138 16.82 25.03 -4.88
CA ALA A 138 17.29 24.22 -3.77
C ALA A 138 17.46 25.10 -2.51
N CYS A 139 17.40 24.48 -1.33
CA CYS A 139 17.73 25.16 -0.10
C CYS A 139 19.26 25.13 0.13
N GLU A 140 19.89 26.30 0.22
CA GLU A 140 21.34 26.47 0.35
C GLU A 140 21.76 26.99 1.73
N CYS A 141 20.86 27.01 2.72
CA CYS A 141 21.15 27.54 4.06
C CYS A 141 22.27 26.81 4.83
N TRP A 142 22.74 25.66 4.34
CA TRP A 142 23.89 24.97 4.91
C TRP A 142 25.22 25.64 4.55
N CYS A 143 25.26 26.44 3.47
CA CYS A 143 26.46 27.11 2.97
C CYS A 143 26.31 28.62 2.76
N SER A 144 25.09 29.18 2.87
CA SER A 144 24.82 30.60 2.66
C SER A 144 23.89 31.21 3.73
N GLU A 145 24.14 32.47 4.06
CA GLU A 145 23.24 33.31 4.87
C GLU A 145 22.01 33.78 4.07
N GLU A 146 22.16 33.94 2.75
CA GLU A 146 21.08 34.29 1.82
C GLU A 146 20.52 33.02 1.17
N CYS A 147 19.20 32.85 1.19
CA CYS A 147 18.53 31.67 0.65
C CYS A 147 17.42 32.08 -0.32
N CYS A 148 17.29 31.38 -1.45
CA CYS A 148 16.23 31.63 -2.42
C CYS A 148 14.82 31.49 -1.81
N TYR A 149 14.68 30.80 -0.68
CA TYR A 149 13.40 30.62 0.03
C TYR A 149 12.95 31.93 0.69
N THR A 150 13.87 32.72 1.23
CA THR A 150 13.57 34.00 1.88
C THR A 150 13.45 35.14 0.86
N SER A 151 14.25 35.09 -0.21
CA SER A 151 14.23 36.08 -1.29
C SER A 151 13.00 35.97 -2.19
N ALA A 152 12.35 34.79 -2.29
CA ALA A 152 11.14 34.60 -3.07
C ALA A 152 9.85 35.11 -2.39
N ALA A 153 9.87 35.30 -1.07
CA ALA A 153 8.70 35.77 -0.31
C ALA A 153 8.41 37.28 -0.48
N SER A 154 9.32 38.03 -1.12
CA SER A 154 9.22 39.49 -1.29
C SER A 154 8.70 39.94 -2.67
N SER A 155 8.47 39.02 -3.60
CA SER A 155 7.95 39.34 -4.95
C SER A 155 6.46 38.99 -5.07
N ASN A 156 5.61 39.98 -5.36
CA ASN A 156 4.23 39.78 -5.78
C ASN A 156 4.17 38.81 -6.99
N GLU A 157 3.13 37.97 -7.05
CA GLU A 157 2.91 36.89 -8.05
C GLU A 157 2.99 37.32 -9.53
N SER A 158 3.10 38.61 -9.83
CA SER A 158 3.14 39.17 -11.19
C SER A 158 4.54 39.47 -11.73
N ASP A 159 5.59 39.49 -10.91
CA ASP A 159 6.97 39.75 -11.35
C ASP A 159 7.89 38.62 -10.89
N PHE A 160 8.20 37.70 -11.81
CA PHE A 160 9.22 36.69 -11.56
C PHE A 160 10.57 37.40 -11.33
N PRO A 161 11.27 37.14 -10.20
CA PRO A 161 12.59 37.72 -9.99
C PRO A 161 13.51 37.31 -11.13
N LYS A 162 14.32 38.25 -11.63
CA LYS A 162 15.41 37.97 -12.57
C LYS A 162 16.19 36.78 -12.03
N THR A 163 16.24 35.69 -12.79
CA THR A 163 16.98 34.49 -12.38
C THR A 163 18.42 34.89 -12.08
N PRO A 164 18.95 34.58 -10.87
CA PRO A 164 20.37 34.75 -10.61
C PRO A 164 21.17 34.02 -11.68
N SER A 165 22.33 34.56 -12.06
CA SER A 165 23.26 33.89 -12.98
C SER A 165 23.69 32.50 -12.47
N THR A 166 23.45 32.21 -11.20
CA THR A 166 23.74 30.96 -10.48
C THR A 166 22.47 30.34 -9.87
N PHE A 167 21.37 30.24 -10.62
CA PHE A 167 20.18 29.52 -10.15
C PHE A 167 20.46 28.02 -10.06
N TYR A 168 20.37 27.46 -8.84
CA TYR A 168 20.48 26.03 -8.56
C TYR A 168 19.14 25.51 -8.01
N PHE A 169 18.58 24.46 -8.63
CA PHE A 169 17.28 23.90 -8.28
C PHE A 169 17.35 22.48 -7.73
N ASN A 170 16.35 22.13 -6.92
CA ASN A 170 16.11 20.76 -6.51
C ASN A 170 15.35 20.00 -7.61
N ALA A 171 15.83 18.82 -7.99
CA ALA A 171 15.26 18.01 -9.08
C ALA A 171 14.07 17.13 -8.66
N GLY A 172 13.51 17.37 -7.47
CA GLY A 172 12.34 16.64 -7.00
C GLY A 172 11.03 17.10 -7.62
N LEU A 173 10.95 18.33 -8.14
CA LEU A 173 9.84 18.76 -8.98
C LEU A 173 10.37 19.48 -10.22
N LEU A 174 9.98 18.98 -11.38
CA LEU A 174 10.37 19.52 -12.68
C LEU A 174 9.12 19.68 -13.55
N MET A 175 8.98 20.81 -14.24
CA MET A 175 7.92 21.04 -15.22
C MET A 175 8.53 21.48 -16.53
N PHE A 176 8.26 20.76 -17.62
CA PHE A 176 8.85 21.01 -18.92
C PHE A 176 7.95 20.52 -20.06
N ARG A 177 8.26 20.96 -21.28
CA ARG A 177 7.72 20.37 -22.50
C ARG A 177 8.68 19.30 -23.00
N PRO A 178 8.28 18.02 -23.09
CA PRO A 178 9.16 16.97 -23.60
C PRO A 178 9.57 17.28 -25.06
N SER A 179 10.76 16.83 -25.44
CA SER A 179 11.30 16.97 -26.80
C SER A 179 12.39 15.91 -27.02
N ARG A 180 12.24 15.10 -28.06
CA ARG A 180 13.25 14.11 -28.47
C ARG A 180 14.57 14.79 -28.83
N GLU A 181 14.52 16.01 -29.36
CA GLU A 181 15.72 16.80 -29.65
C GLU A 181 16.47 17.17 -28.37
N GLU A 182 15.76 17.64 -27.34
CA GLU A 182 16.37 17.95 -26.04
C GLU A 182 16.89 16.68 -25.34
N PHE A 183 16.16 15.57 -25.43
CA PHE A 183 16.62 14.26 -24.95
C PHE A 183 17.93 13.83 -25.61
N ASN A 184 18.02 13.96 -26.94
CA ASN A 184 19.25 13.66 -27.68
C ASN A 184 20.37 14.64 -27.33
N ALA A 185 20.07 15.92 -27.11
CA ALA A 185 21.04 16.90 -26.65
C ALA A 185 21.60 16.54 -25.26
N MET A 186 20.75 16.06 -24.33
CA MET A 186 21.21 15.55 -23.03
C MET A 186 22.12 14.34 -23.18
N LYS A 187 21.82 13.40 -24.10
CA LYS A 187 22.73 12.28 -24.41
C LYS A 187 24.09 12.77 -24.91
N SER A 188 24.10 13.72 -25.84
CA SER A 188 25.34 14.30 -26.36
C SER A 188 26.12 15.02 -25.27
N SER A 189 25.45 15.80 -24.41
CA SER A 189 26.07 16.45 -23.25
C SER A 189 26.71 15.44 -22.30
N MET A 190 26.02 14.33 -22.01
CA MET A 190 26.55 13.28 -21.13
C MET A 190 27.78 12.60 -21.74
N LEU A 191 27.75 12.27 -23.03
CA LEU A 191 28.89 11.68 -23.74
C LEU A 191 30.07 12.66 -23.81
N ALA A 192 29.84 13.96 -23.98
CA ALA A 192 30.90 14.96 -24.03
C ALA A 192 31.68 15.09 -22.70
N LEU A 193 31.06 14.75 -21.56
CA LEU A 193 31.75 14.68 -20.27
C LEU A 193 32.82 13.59 -20.23
N SER A 194 32.71 12.56 -21.07
CA SER A 194 33.73 11.50 -21.19
C SER A 194 34.96 11.97 -21.95
N THR A 195 34.80 12.91 -22.89
CA THR A 195 35.86 13.40 -23.77
C THR A 195 36.61 14.59 -23.19
N SER A 196 35.96 15.44 -22.39
CA SER A 196 36.58 16.65 -21.83
C SER A 196 37.65 16.39 -20.76
N ASN A 197 37.65 15.21 -20.12
CA ASN A 197 38.66 14.84 -19.12
C ASN A 197 39.92 14.19 -19.72
N LEU A 198 39.98 14.02 -21.05
CA LEU A 198 41.14 13.45 -21.75
C LEU A 198 42.14 14.51 -22.25
N GLU A 199 41.74 15.78 -22.29
CA GLU A 199 42.62 16.89 -22.70
C GLU A 199 43.08 17.65 -21.45
N GLY A 200 44.36 17.48 -21.09
CA GLY A 200 45.01 18.08 -19.93
C GLY A 200 45.13 19.61 -19.98
N SER A 201 43.99 20.31 -20.01
CA SER A 201 43.92 21.75 -19.82
C SER A 201 43.96 22.10 -18.32
N ALA A 202 44.73 23.13 -17.98
CA ALA A 202 45.04 23.54 -16.61
C ALA A 202 43.85 24.09 -15.80
N ASP A 203 42.64 24.14 -16.38
CA ASP A 203 41.38 24.52 -15.73
C ASP A 203 40.43 23.32 -15.49
N SER A 204 40.95 22.09 -15.61
CA SER A 204 40.20 20.84 -15.36
C SER A 204 39.87 20.64 -13.87
N ALA A 205 38.99 21.47 -13.31
CA ALA A 205 38.28 21.11 -12.09
C ALA A 205 37.53 19.81 -12.34
N SER A 206 37.75 18.79 -11.50
CA SER A 206 37.01 17.53 -11.56
C SER A 206 35.51 17.83 -11.51
N ILE A 207 34.80 17.47 -12.58
CA ILE A 207 33.34 17.61 -12.61
C ILE A 207 32.78 16.49 -11.74
N GLU A 208 32.36 16.82 -10.53
CA GLU A 208 31.66 15.92 -9.62
C GLU A 208 30.15 16.13 -9.73
N MET A 209 29.38 15.04 -9.59
CA MET A 209 27.90 15.06 -9.58
C MET A 209 27.36 14.30 -8.36
N PRO A 210 27.63 14.79 -7.12
CA PRO A 210 27.20 14.11 -5.91
C PRO A 210 25.67 13.93 -5.81
N PHE A 211 24.89 14.83 -6.42
CA PHE A 211 23.42 14.76 -6.47
C PHE A 211 22.91 14.23 -7.82
N ALA A 212 23.74 13.45 -8.52
CA ALA A 212 23.40 12.72 -9.75
C ALA A 212 22.78 13.62 -10.85
N GLU A 213 21.56 13.30 -11.28
CA GLU A 213 20.86 13.98 -12.35
C GLU A 213 20.51 15.43 -12.01
N GLN A 214 20.37 15.79 -10.73
CA GLN A 214 20.13 17.17 -10.32
C GLN A 214 21.29 18.07 -10.75
N ASP A 215 22.53 17.66 -10.49
CA ASP A 215 23.72 18.42 -10.85
C ASP A 215 23.87 18.50 -12.38
N PHE A 216 23.60 17.39 -13.07
CA PHE A 216 23.58 17.36 -14.53
C PHE A 216 22.54 18.32 -15.12
N LEU A 217 21.29 18.28 -14.65
CA LEU A 217 20.22 19.12 -15.16
C LEU A 217 20.48 20.61 -14.87
N ASN A 218 21.00 20.95 -13.70
CA ASN A 218 21.42 22.32 -13.38
C ASN A 218 22.53 22.82 -14.31
N ARG A 219 23.45 21.95 -14.74
CA ARG A 219 24.47 22.27 -15.73
C ARG A 219 23.89 22.40 -17.15
N HIS A 220 23.10 21.43 -17.59
CA HIS A 220 22.57 21.33 -18.96
C HIS A 220 21.53 22.41 -19.29
N PHE A 221 20.69 22.78 -18.31
CA PHE A 221 19.68 23.83 -18.46
C PHE A 221 20.15 25.19 -17.96
N ARG A 222 21.44 25.41 -17.68
CA ARG A 222 21.95 26.71 -17.23
C ARG A 222 21.51 27.83 -18.18
N GLY A 223 20.86 28.86 -17.62
CA GLY A 223 20.29 29.98 -18.38
C GLY A 223 18.92 29.70 -19.05
N ARG A 224 18.39 28.48 -18.93
CA ARG A 224 17.10 28.03 -19.48
C ARG A 224 16.15 27.48 -18.40
N VAL A 225 16.30 27.92 -17.16
CA VAL A 225 15.43 27.54 -16.03
C VAL A 225 14.65 28.75 -15.53
N LEU A 226 13.36 28.56 -15.24
CA LEU A 226 12.52 29.53 -14.53
C LEU A 226 12.08 28.97 -13.17
N PRO A 227 12.17 29.75 -12.08
CA PRO A 227 11.84 29.27 -10.75
C PRO A 227 10.33 29.03 -10.58
N LEU A 228 10.01 27.98 -9.83
CA LEU A 228 8.70 27.76 -9.21
C LEU A 228 8.76 28.13 -7.72
N PRO A 229 7.63 28.58 -7.12
CA PRO A 229 7.58 28.88 -5.69
C PRO A 229 8.02 27.70 -4.80
N PRO A 230 8.78 27.95 -3.72
CA PRO A 230 9.20 26.91 -2.76
C PRO A 230 8.06 26.05 -2.21
N ALA A 231 6.85 26.58 -2.12
CA ALA A 231 5.66 25.84 -1.68
C ALA A 231 5.36 24.58 -2.50
N PHE A 232 5.76 24.52 -3.77
CA PHE A 232 5.53 23.34 -4.62
C PHE A 232 6.52 22.19 -4.37
N ASN A 233 7.64 22.44 -3.69
CA ASN A 233 8.65 21.43 -3.37
C ASN A 233 9.32 21.80 -2.03
N ALA A 234 8.50 21.87 -0.98
CA ALA A 234 8.92 22.32 0.33
C ALA A 234 9.70 21.21 1.03
N LEU A 235 11.02 21.35 1.10
CA LEU A 235 11.87 20.35 1.75
C LEU A 235 11.55 20.26 3.24
N LYS A 236 11.17 19.07 3.74
CA LYS A 236 10.77 18.85 5.14
C LYS A 236 11.76 19.48 6.12
N HIS A 237 13.05 19.25 5.92
CA HIS A 237 14.11 19.77 6.81
C HIS A 237 14.27 21.30 6.73
N ALA A 238 13.95 21.92 5.59
CA ALA A 238 14.03 23.36 5.42
C ALA A 238 12.93 24.09 6.22
N LEU A 239 11.79 23.44 6.47
CA LEU A 239 10.67 24.01 7.23
C LEU A 239 11.00 24.25 8.72
N LYS A 240 11.99 23.53 9.26
CA LYS A 240 12.51 23.72 10.63
C LYS A 240 13.47 24.89 10.76
N ASN A 241 13.99 25.39 9.65
CA ASN A 241 14.97 26.45 9.71
C ASN A 241 14.25 27.76 10.08
N PRO A 242 14.59 28.41 11.21
CA PRO A 242 13.95 29.66 11.62
C PRO A 242 14.03 30.77 10.56
N LYS A 243 15.05 30.70 9.67
CA LYS A 243 15.16 31.62 8.53
C LYS A 243 14.00 31.50 7.53
N HIS A 244 13.35 30.33 7.45
CA HIS A 244 12.28 30.05 6.49
C HIS A 244 10.88 30.15 7.08
N GLU A 245 10.73 30.14 8.40
CA GLU A 245 9.42 30.01 9.05
C GLU A 245 8.43 31.11 8.61
N SER A 246 8.91 32.34 8.41
CA SER A 246 8.10 33.46 7.91
C SER A 246 7.86 33.43 6.39
N ALA A 247 8.79 32.88 5.62
CA ALA A 247 8.77 32.88 4.16
C ALA A 247 8.09 31.64 3.55
N LEU A 248 8.07 30.53 4.28
CA LEU A 248 7.49 29.25 3.87
C LEU A 248 6.80 28.57 5.06
N PRO A 249 5.72 29.15 5.62
CA PRO A 249 4.96 28.50 6.67
C PRO A 249 4.35 27.20 6.14
N ILE A 250 4.31 26.18 7.01
CA ILE A 250 3.81 24.83 6.66
C ILE A 250 2.40 24.91 6.04
N SER A 251 1.55 25.80 6.54
CA SER A 251 0.17 26.00 6.06
C SER A 251 0.07 26.53 4.62
N SER A 252 1.13 27.15 4.10
CA SER A 252 1.20 27.62 2.70
C SER A 252 1.81 26.59 1.74
N CYS A 253 2.37 25.50 2.27
CA CYS A 253 3.00 24.48 1.44
C CYS A 253 1.95 23.74 0.61
N ILE A 254 2.34 23.34 -0.61
CA ILE A 254 1.50 22.58 -1.54
C ILE A 254 1.98 21.13 -1.63
N ALA A 255 3.30 20.92 -1.69
CA ALA A 255 3.89 19.59 -1.59
C ALA A 255 5.11 19.60 -0.66
N ILE A 256 5.14 18.63 0.25
CA ILE A 256 6.24 18.41 1.20
C ILE A 256 7.16 17.34 0.64
N HIS A 257 8.46 17.61 0.62
CA HIS A 257 9.47 16.69 0.09
C HIS A 257 10.32 16.08 1.23
N PHE A 258 10.23 14.76 1.39
CA PHE A 258 10.92 14.00 2.43
C PHE A 258 12.34 13.57 1.98
N VAL A 259 13.17 14.54 1.58
CA VAL A 259 14.55 14.30 1.12
C VAL A 259 15.33 13.43 2.13
N MET A 260 15.20 13.76 3.41
CA MET A 260 15.77 13.02 4.54
C MET A 260 14.66 12.46 5.44
N GLY A 261 14.85 11.25 5.95
CA GLY A 261 13.85 10.54 6.75
C GLY A 261 12.61 10.23 5.92
N LYS A 262 12.70 9.16 5.11
CA LYS A 262 11.61 8.78 4.19
C LYS A 262 10.35 8.44 5.00
N PRO A 263 9.16 8.78 4.51
CA PRO A 263 7.94 8.68 5.31
C PRO A 263 7.47 7.24 5.55
N TRP A 264 7.97 6.28 4.76
CA TRP A 264 7.80 4.84 4.96
C TRP A 264 8.87 4.18 5.82
N ALA A 265 9.90 4.93 6.24
CA ALA A 265 10.94 4.39 7.12
C ALA A 265 10.44 4.31 8.57
N PRO A 266 11.02 3.42 9.41
CA PRO A 266 10.71 3.39 10.82
C PRO A 266 10.94 4.77 11.49
N PRO A 267 10.08 5.18 12.43
CA PRO A 267 10.23 6.46 13.12
C PRO A 267 11.60 6.58 13.79
N SER A 268 12.24 7.74 13.64
CA SER A 268 13.48 8.07 14.36
C SER A 268 13.31 9.29 15.26
N LYS A 269 14.10 9.39 16.33
CA LYS A 269 14.06 10.53 17.27
C LYS A 269 14.28 11.90 16.60
N LEU A 270 14.89 11.94 15.41
CA LEU A 270 15.11 13.16 14.62
C LEU A 270 13.81 13.70 13.98
N GLU A 271 12.72 12.94 14.00
CA GLU A 271 11.49 13.21 13.26
C GLU A 271 10.31 13.66 14.12
N GLU A 272 10.46 13.70 15.45
CA GLU A 272 9.39 14.01 16.41
C GLU A 272 8.64 15.32 16.10
N ASP A 273 9.35 16.39 15.71
CA ASP A 273 8.71 17.68 15.42
C ASP A 273 7.87 17.69 14.12
N PHE A 274 8.04 16.70 13.22
CA PHE A 274 7.25 16.56 11.98
C PHE A 274 6.32 15.36 12.01
N GLU A 275 6.04 14.83 13.20
CA GLU A 275 5.18 13.66 13.37
C GLU A 275 3.79 13.87 12.75
N HIS A 276 3.25 15.09 12.75
CA HIS A 276 1.99 15.40 12.08
C HIS A 276 2.02 15.15 10.55
N LEU A 277 3.13 15.46 9.87
CA LEU A 277 3.30 15.21 8.43
C LEU A 277 3.49 13.72 8.14
N HIS A 278 4.25 13.02 8.99
CA HIS A 278 4.41 11.57 8.93
C HIS A 278 3.10 10.81 9.24
N ALA A 279 2.32 11.31 10.20
CA ALA A 279 1.00 10.79 10.52
C ALA A 279 0.02 11.01 9.35
N GLN A 280 0.07 12.18 8.72
CA GLN A 280 -0.72 12.45 7.52
C GLN A 280 -0.33 11.53 6.36
N TRP A 281 0.97 11.36 6.09
CA TRP A 281 1.43 10.43 5.05
C TRP A 281 0.98 8.99 5.32
N ARG A 282 1.10 8.51 6.57
CA ARG A 282 0.61 7.18 6.96
C ARG A 282 -0.89 7.04 6.81
N ALA A 283 -1.67 8.06 7.16
CA ALA A 283 -3.11 8.06 6.97
C ALA A 283 -3.49 7.98 5.48
N GLU A 284 -2.78 8.71 4.62
CA GLU A 284 -2.96 8.63 3.16
C GLU A 284 -2.58 7.24 2.63
N ARG A 285 -1.48 6.66 3.11
CA ARG A 285 -1.07 5.31 2.73
C ARG A 285 -2.08 4.24 3.17
N GLN A 286 -2.60 4.37 4.38
CA GLN A 286 -3.61 3.47 4.94
C GLN A 286 -4.91 3.54 4.13
N ALA A 287 -5.32 4.75 3.71
CA ALA A 287 -6.51 4.93 2.87
C ALA A 287 -6.41 4.29 1.48
N LEU A 288 -5.19 3.99 1.02
CA LEU A 288 -4.91 3.32 -0.26
C LEU A 288 -4.70 1.82 -0.13
N SER A 289 -4.65 1.30 1.09
CA SER A 289 -4.77 -0.14 1.27
C SER A 289 -6.07 -0.59 0.61
N PRO A 290 -6.10 -1.73 -0.12
CA PRO A 290 -7.33 -2.39 -0.56
C PRO A 290 -8.35 -2.58 0.57
N VAL A 291 -7.85 -2.43 1.80
CA VAL A 291 -8.58 -2.40 3.03
C VAL A 291 -8.59 -1.00 3.62
N ALA A 292 -9.34 -0.11 2.98
CA ALA A 292 -9.70 1.17 3.57
C ALA A 292 -10.80 0.97 4.63
N PHE A 293 -10.46 0.34 5.76
CA PHE A 293 -11.31 0.46 6.96
C PHE A 293 -11.14 1.87 7.52
N ARG A 294 -12.01 2.79 7.08
CA ARG A 294 -12.43 3.91 7.92
C ARG A 294 -12.69 3.32 9.31
N ARG A 295 -12.18 3.92 10.40
CA ARG A 295 -12.49 3.53 11.78
C ARG A 295 -13.94 3.09 11.84
N LEU A 296 -14.15 1.78 11.85
CA LEU A 296 -15.48 1.23 11.74
C LEU A 296 -16.18 1.60 13.02
N ASP A 297 -17.30 2.29 12.90
CA ASP A 297 -18.16 2.48 14.05
C ASP A 297 -18.83 1.14 14.36
N TRP A 298 -18.11 0.30 15.11
CA TRP A 298 -18.59 -1.00 15.56
C TRP A 298 -19.91 -0.87 16.32
N ALA A 299 -20.20 0.26 16.98
CA ALA A 299 -21.47 0.46 17.65
C ALA A 299 -22.65 0.42 16.67
N GLN A 300 -22.50 1.00 15.47
CA GLN A 300 -23.54 1.00 14.43
C GLN A 300 -23.70 -0.34 13.70
N ARG A 301 -22.74 -1.26 13.85
CA ARG A 301 -22.75 -2.58 13.18
C ARG A 301 -23.22 -3.72 14.08
N LYS A 302 -23.54 -3.41 15.33
CA LYS A 302 -23.93 -4.40 16.33
C LYS A 302 -25.32 -4.94 16.00
N LEU A 303 -25.43 -6.27 15.92
CA LEU A 303 -26.71 -6.93 15.62
C LEU A 303 -27.65 -6.98 16.82
N HIS A 304 -27.10 -6.91 18.04
CA HIS A 304 -27.89 -6.90 19.26
C HIS A 304 -27.19 -6.08 20.36
N PRO A 305 -27.88 -5.17 21.07
CA PRO A 305 -27.25 -4.30 22.07
C PRO A 305 -26.50 -5.06 23.17
N ALA A 306 -27.07 -6.18 23.63
CA ALA A 306 -26.55 -7.00 24.72
C ALA A 306 -25.53 -8.09 24.30
N LEU A 307 -25.25 -8.23 22.99
CA LEU A 307 -24.30 -9.25 22.52
C LEU A 307 -23.23 -8.63 21.63
N ASP A 308 -21.99 -8.97 21.90
CA ASP A 308 -20.84 -8.60 21.08
C ASP A 308 -20.84 -9.45 19.80
N LEU A 309 -21.70 -9.03 18.87
CA LEU A 309 -22.03 -9.68 17.61
C LEU A 309 -22.27 -8.59 16.56
N TRP A 310 -21.47 -8.58 15.50
CA TRP A 310 -21.44 -7.55 14.47
C TRP A 310 -21.47 -8.14 13.07
N LEU A 311 -22.16 -7.47 12.14
CA LEU A 311 -22.16 -7.84 10.73
C LEU A 311 -21.80 -6.63 9.86
N LEU A 312 -20.81 -6.83 9.00
CA LEU A 312 -20.40 -5.89 7.97
C LEU A 312 -20.73 -6.49 6.60
N PRO A 313 -21.73 -5.98 5.88
CA PRO A 313 -21.94 -6.34 4.48
C PRO A 313 -20.84 -5.73 3.60
N ASP A 314 -20.61 -6.32 2.42
CA ASP A 314 -19.65 -5.85 1.41
C ASP A 314 -18.26 -5.51 1.98
N PHE A 315 -17.80 -6.37 2.90
CA PHE A 315 -16.54 -6.23 3.62
C PHE A 315 -15.32 -6.46 2.72
N VAL A 316 -15.38 -7.44 1.81
CA VAL A 316 -14.35 -7.66 0.77
C VAL A 316 -14.89 -7.24 -0.59
N THR A 317 -14.03 -6.73 -1.46
CA THR A 317 -14.43 -6.42 -2.85
C THR A 317 -14.57 -7.71 -3.68
N PRO A 318 -15.24 -7.67 -4.84
CA PRO A 318 -15.30 -8.82 -5.75
C PRO A 318 -13.92 -9.35 -6.16
N GLU A 319 -12.94 -8.46 -6.35
CA GLU A 319 -11.57 -8.83 -6.73
C GLU A 319 -10.83 -9.51 -5.57
N CYS A 320 -11.05 -9.06 -4.34
CA CYS A 320 -10.54 -9.72 -3.14
C CYS A 320 -11.17 -11.10 -2.95
N GLU A 321 -12.49 -11.22 -3.15
CA GLU A 321 -13.21 -12.50 -3.13
C GLU A 321 -12.65 -13.47 -4.18
N GLU A 322 -12.42 -13.03 -5.41
CA GLU A 322 -11.81 -13.84 -6.47
C GLU A 322 -10.38 -14.27 -6.12
N SER A 323 -9.57 -13.36 -5.58
CA SER A 323 -8.20 -13.68 -5.15
C SER A 323 -8.17 -14.74 -4.04
N LEU A 324 -9.07 -14.64 -3.06
CA LEU A 324 -9.23 -15.65 -2.00
C LEU A 324 -9.70 -16.99 -2.57
N LEU A 325 -10.71 -17.00 -3.45
CA LEU A 325 -11.21 -18.22 -4.08
C LEU A 325 -10.15 -18.90 -4.96
N SER A 326 -9.36 -18.11 -5.70
CA SER A 326 -8.25 -18.60 -6.53
C SER A 326 -7.15 -19.25 -5.68
N CYS A 327 -6.84 -18.68 -4.50
CA CYS A 327 -5.91 -19.28 -3.55
C CYS A 327 -6.33 -20.71 -3.11
N PHE A 328 -7.64 -20.97 -2.99
CA PHE A 328 -8.14 -22.25 -2.49
C PHE A 328 -8.51 -23.27 -3.58
N TYR A 329 -8.97 -22.79 -4.74
CA TYR A 329 -9.52 -23.64 -5.80
C TYR A 329 -8.85 -23.44 -7.17
N GLY A 330 -8.03 -22.40 -7.34
CA GLY A 330 -7.39 -22.06 -8.61
C GLY A 330 -6.16 -22.90 -8.93
N SER A 331 -5.57 -22.63 -10.10
CA SER A 331 -4.37 -23.32 -10.60
C SER A 331 -3.14 -23.13 -9.70
N SER A 332 -3.09 -22.04 -8.93
CA SER A 332 -2.03 -21.74 -7.97
C SER A 332 -2.19 -22.46 -6.62
N ALA A 333 -3.32 -23.14 -6.38
CA ALA A 333 -3.63 -23.83 -5.12
C ALA A 333 -2.91 -25.18 -4.95
N VAL A 334 -1.91 -25.53 -5.79
CA VAL A 334 -1.26 -26.86 -5.81
C VAL A 334 -0.73 -27.26 -4.43
N SER A 335 -0.15 -26.32 -3.67
CA SER A 335 0.37 -26.58 -2.32
C SER A 335 -0.72 -26.82 -1.26
N LEU A 336 -1.97 -26.39 -1.53
CA LEU A 336 -3.10 -26.51 -0.61
C LEU A 336 -4.07 -27.64 -1.00
N GLN A 337 -4.08 -28.09 -2.26
CA GLN A 337 -5.00 -29.12 -2.74
C GLN A 337 -4.95 -30.41 -1.91
N GLY A 338 -3.76 -30.86 -1.49
CA GLY A 338 -3.60 -32.07 -0.67
C GLY A 338 -4.00 -31.92 0.82
N ARG A 339 -4.32 -30.70 1.26
CA ARG A 339 -4.65 -30.39 2.66
C ARG A 339 -6.16 -30.34 2.93
N TRP A 340 -6.99 -30.39 1.90
CA TRP A 340 -8.44 -30.51 2.08
C TRP A 340 -8.79 -31.84 2.76
N ARG A 341 -9.76 -31.77 3.67
CA ARG A 341 -10.33 -32.91 4.38
C ARG A 341 -11.84 -32.93 4.14
N GLN A 342 -12.34 -34.02 3.57
CA GLN A 342 -13.77 -34.27 3.45
C GLN A 342 -14.28 -34.74 4.80
N LEU A 343 -15.02 -33.87 5.48
CA LEU A 343 -15.81 -34.23 6.66
C LEU A 343 -17.14 -34.82 6.20
N ARG A 344 -17.92 -35.37 7.15
CA ARG A 344 -19.20 -36.03 6.89
C ARG A 344 -20.12 -35.30 5.91
N ARG A 345 -20.16 -33.97 5.97
CA ARG A 345 -21.07 -33.13 5.16
C ARG A 345 -20.47 -31.85 4.60
N ARG A 346 -19.16 -31.64 4.72
CA ARG A 346 -18.50 -30.44 4.21
C ARG A 346 -17.03 -30.71 3.96
N ASN A 347 -16.39 -29.87 3.16
CA ASN A 347 -14.94 -29.86 3.03
C ASN A 347 -14.34 -28.82 3.96
N LEU A 348 -13.23 -29.18 4.60
CA LEU A 348 -12.47 -28.33 5.51
C LEU A 348 -11.02 -28.24 5.07
N LEU A 349 -10.49 -27.04 5.03
CA LEU A 349 -9.05 -26.75 4.94
C LEU A 349 -8.65 -25.97 6.18
N CYS A 350 -7.59 -26.40 6.86
CA CYS A 350 -7.05 -25.74 8.04
C CYS A 350 -5.67 -25.17 7.70
N LEU A 351 -5.44 -23.91 8.05
CA LEU A 351 -4.21 -23.14 7.77
C LEU A 351 -3.73 -22.45 9.05
N GLY A 352 -2.41 -22.25 9.17
CA GLY A 352 -1.82 -21.57 10.33
C GLY A 352 -1.52 -22.55 11.47
N GLY A 353 -2.00 -22.28 12.68
CA GLY A 353 -1.86 -23.19 13.82
C GLY A 353 -3.04 -24.15 13.98
N VAL A 354 -2.82 -25.24 14.74
CA VAL A 354 -3.87 -26.14 15.22
C VAL A 354 -3.97 -26.08 16.75
N PRO A 355 -5.17 -26.19 17.34
CA PRO A 355 -5.34 -26.09 18.79
C PRO A 355 -4.84 -27.36 19.49
N HIS A 356 -3.68 -27.27 20.15
CA HIS A 356 -3.01 -28.40 20.81
C HIS A 356 -2.95 -28.24 22.35
N ASN A 357 -2.83 -29.34 23.08
CA ASN A 357 -2.77 -29.32 24.56
C ASN A 357 -1.49 -28.69 25.11
N ASP A 358 -0.37 -28.87 24.41
CA ASP A 358 0.95 -28.37 24.82
C ASP A 358 1.27 -26.97 24.27
N GLY A 359 0.25 -26.24 23.81
CA GLY A 359 0.38 -24.99 23.07
C GLY A 359 0.64 -25.21 21.58
N ALA A 360 0.13 -24.30 20.75
CA ALA A 360 0.20 -24.45 19.31
C ALA A 360 1.55 -24.04 18.73
N ILE A 361 2.03 -24.81 17.75
CA ILE A 361 3.18 -24.44 16.90
C ILE A 361 2.64 -24.02 15.53
N CYS A 362 2.70 -22.73 15.22
CA CYS A 362 2.03 -22.16 14.05
C CYS A 362 2.92 -22.22 12.79
N GLU A 363 2.27 -22.25 11.63
CA GLU A 363 2.86 -21.86 10.33
C GLU A 363 2.29 -20.51 9.89
N GLU A 364 2.94 -19.88 8.90
CA GLU A 364 2.44 -18.62 8.34
C GLU A 364 1.14 -18.87 7.59
N LEU A 365 0.20 -17.93 7.73
CA LEU A 365 -0.99 -17.92 6.90
C LEU A 365 -0.59 -17.49 5.49
N PRO A 366 -0.90 -18.28 4.45
CA PRO A 366 -0.50 -17.95 3.08
C PRO A 366 -1.18 -16.66 2.60
N SER A 367 -0.52 -15.90 1.73
CA SER A 367 -1.17 -14.80 1.01
C SER A 367 -2.26 -15.37 0.08
N PRO A 368 -3.48 -14.79 0.02
CA PRO A 368 -3.89 -13.51 0.61
C PRO A 368 -4.52 -13.61 2.02
N VAL A 369 -4.59 -14.81 2.63
CA VAL A 369 -5.20 -15.02 3.96
C VAL A 369 -4.45 -14.28 5.08
N GLY A 370 -3.12 -14.29 5.05
CA GLY A 370 -2.30 -13.54 6.02
C GLY A 370 -2.59 -12.03 6.01
N VAL A 371 -2.71 -11.45 4.80
CA VAL A 371 -3.08 -10.04 4.61
C VAL A 371 -4.47 -9.75 5.17
N LEU A 372 -5.44 -10.63 4.91
CA LEU A 372 -6.77 -10.54 5.51
C LEU A 372 -6.73 -10.59 7.05
N GLY A 373 -5.84 -11.40 7.62
CA GLY A 373 -5.64 -11.47 9.07
C GLY A 373 -5.11 -10.17 9.68
N GLN A 374 -4.10 -9.55 9.05
CA GLN A 374 -3.55 -8.25 9.45
C GLN A 374 -4.64 -7.18 9.45
N VAL A 375 -5.43 -7.16 8.39
CA VAL A 375 -6.57 -6.26 8.20
C VAL A 375 -7.59 -6.37 9.32
N LEU A 376 -7.97 -7.59 9.70
CA LEU A 376 -8.93 -7.83 10.79
C LEU A 376 -8.40 -7.36 12.15
N SER A 377 -7.09 -7.48 12.36
CA SER A 377 -6.41 -6.95 13.55
C SER A 377 -6.41 -5.41 13.56
N GLU A 378 -5.96 -4.79 12.46
CA GLU A 378 -5.84 -3.33 12.34
C GLU A 378 -7.18 -2.59 12.48
N MET A 379 -8.27 -3.18 11.97
CA MET A 379 -9.61 -2.61 12.08
C MET A 379 -10.30 -2.86 13.44
N GLY A 380 -9.65 -3.60 14.34
CA GLY A 380 -10.17 -3.98 15.64
C GLY A 380 -11.25 -5.06 15.62
N ALA A 381 -11.42 -5.78 14.50
CA ALA A 381 -12.33 -6.94 14.44
C ALA A 381 -11.82 -8.05 15.37
N LEU A 382 -10.51 -8.26 15.39
CA LEU A 382 -9.80 -9.12 16.34
C LEU A 382 -8.82 -8.27 17.16
N ALA A 383 -8.54 -8.68 18.40
CA ALA A 383 -7.58 -7.97 19.26
C ALA A 383 -6.09 -8.21 18.87
N GLY A 384 -5.84 -8.99 17.82
CA GLY A 384 -4.53 -9.21 17.22
C GLY A 384 -4.65 -10.04 15.95
N GLU A 385 -3.52 -10.28 15.27
CA GLU A 385 -3.49 -11.13 14.09
C GLU A 385 -3.94 -12.57 14.41
N PRO A 386 -4.77 -13.20 13.55
CA PRO A 386 -5.21 -14.56 13.74
C PRO A 386 -4.07 -15.56 13.56
N ASP A 387 -4.10 -16.62 14.37
CA ASP A 387 -3.15 -17.73 14.31
C ASP A 387 -3.62 -18.83 13.37
N GLN A 388 -4.94 -18.94 13.18
CA GLN A 388 -5.58 -20.01 12.42
C GLN A 388 -6.62 -19.44 11.46
N CYS A 389 -6.72 -20.06 10.29
CA CYS A 389 -7.86 -19.90 9.38
C CYS A 389 -8.43 -21.28 9.03
N LEU A 390 -9.73 -21.48 9.28
CA LEU A 390 -10.50 -22.59 8.73
C LEU A 390 -11.28 -22.15 7.50
N VAL A 391 -11.02 -22.78 6.36
CA VAL A 391 -11.81 -22.61 5.14
C VAL A 391 -12.82 -23.74 5.07
N ASN A 392 -14.10 -23.40 5.23
CA ASN A 392 -15.19 -24.35 5.11
C ASN A 392 -15.86 -24.20 3.74
N SER A 393 -16.08 -25.33 3.06
CA SER A 393 -16.76 -25.40 1.78
C SER A 393 -17.96 -26.33 1.86
N TYR A 394 -19.13 -25.81 1.50
CA TYR A 394 -20.42 -26.47 1.58
C TYR A 394 -21.04 -26.54 0.19
N ALA A 395 -21.50 -27.70 -0.22
CA ALA A 395 -22.42 -27.83 -1.35
C ALA A 395 -23.83 -27.36 -0.94
N ARG A 396 -24.70 -27.10 -1.93
CA ARG A 396 -26.12 -26.87 -1.66
C ARG A 396 -26.71 -28.00 -0.81
N GLY A 397 -27.58 -27.66 0.14
CA GLY A 397 -28.19 -28.62 1.06
C GLY A 397 -27.34 -28.89 2.31
N GLN A 398 -26.04 -28.62 2.29
CA GLN A 398 -25.14 -28.88 3.40
C GLN A 398 -25.11 -27.72 4.39
N GLY A 399 -25.03 -28.06 5.68
CA GLY A 399 -24.86 -27.14 6.79
C GLY A 399 -23.87 -27.68 7.83
N ILE A 400 -23.90 -27.09 9.02
CA ILE A 400 -23.11 -27.52 10.17
C ILE A 400 -24.01 -27.56 11.40
N ASP A 401 -23.99 -28.68 12.13
CA ASP A 401 -24.81 -28.86 13.32
C ASP A 401 -24.39 -27.91 14.45
N ALA A 402 -25.24 -27.79 15.47
CA ALA A 402 -24.99 -26.88 16.59
C ALA A 402 -23.74 -27.28 17.36
N HIS A 403 -22.79 -26.35 17.45
CA HIS A 403 -21.51 -26.55 18.12
C HIS A 403 -20.99 -25.27 18.77
N PHE A 404 -19.95 -25.44 19.58
CA PHE A 404 -19.04 -24.39 20.04
C PHE A 404 -17.69 -24.53 19.34
N ASP A 405 -16.96 -23.44 19.23
CA ASP A 405 -15.60 -23.44 18.65
C ASP A 405 -14.55 -24.08 19.58
N GLY A 406 -14.88 -24.21 20.87
CA GLY A 406 -14.05 -24.86 21.88
C GLY A 406 -13.15 -23.90 22.67
N PRO A 407 -12.57 -24.38 23.79
CA PRO A 407 -11.90 -23.52 24.77
C PRO A 407 -10.45 -23.15 24.41
N ARG A 408 -9.91 -23.69 23.31
CA ARG A 408 -8.50 -23.49 22.92
C ARG A 408 -8.27 -22.26 22.03
N PHE A 409 -9.28 -21.41 21.88
CA PHE A 409 -9.18 -20.13 21.20
C PHE A 409 -9.46 -18.99 22.18
N LYS A 410 -9.01 -17.79 21.85
CA LYS A 410 -9.49 -16.57 22.51
C LYS A 410 -10.99 -16.40 22.20
N SER A 411 -11.70 -15.72 23.08
CA SER A 411 -13.16 -15.51 23.00
C SER A 411 -13.55 -14.48 21.92
N GLU A 412 -13.06 -14.69 20.70
CA GLU A 412 -13.34 -13.87 19.53
C GLU A 412 -13.12 -14.66 18.24
N VAL A 413 -13.95 -14.38 17.25
CA VAL A 413 -13.85 -14.99 15.92
C VAL A 413 -14.35 -14.04 14.84
N ALA A 414 -13.69 -14.10 13.70
CA ALA A 414 -14.07 -13.37 12.48
C ALA A 414 -14.40 -14.39 11.38
N ILE A 415 -15.60 -14.29 10.81
CA ILE A 415 -16.07 -15.15 9.73
C ILE A 415 -16.30 -14.30 8.49
N VAL A 416 -15.46 -14.50 7.47
CA VAL A 416 -15.67 -13.91 6.15
C VAL A 416 -16.43 -14.91 5.29
N THR A 417 -17.63 -14.53 4.87
CA THR A 417 -18.44 -15.31 3.94
C THR A 417 -18.09 -14.89 2.53
N LEU A 418 -17.70 -15.83 1.68
CA LEU A 418 -17.49 -15.63 0.25
C LEU A 418 -18.74 -16.08 -0.50
N GLU A 419 -18.59 -16.55 -1.74
CA GLU A 419 -19.65 -17.16 -2.56
C GLU A 419 -20.71 -17.91 -1.71
N GLY A 420 -21.99 -17.75 -2.05
CA GLY A 420 -23.10 -18.46 -1.43
C GLY A 420 -23.59 -17.92 -0.07
N PRO A 421 -24.88 -17.53 0.03
CA PRO A 421 -25.44 -17.08 1.30
C PRO A 421 -25.74 -18.26 2.24
N ALA A 422 -25.85 -17.98 3.55
CA ALA A 422 -26.41 -18.90 4.53
C ALA A 422 -27.03 -18.16 5.72
N LEU A 423 -28.05 -18.76 6.35
CA LEU A 423 -28.58 -18.29 7.62
C LEU A 423 -27.85 -19.00 8.77
N LEU A 424 -27.16 -18.22 9.62
CA LEU A 424 -26.48 -18.71 10.81
C LEU A 424 -27.38 -18.50 12.03
N HIS A 425 -27.64 -19.56 12.78
CA HIS A 425 -28.49 -19.51 13.97
C HIS A 425 -27.64 -19.62 15.24
N PHE A 426 -27.76 -18.64 16.12
CA PHE A 426 -27.23 -18.65 17.48
C PHE A 426 -28.32 -19.06 18.46
N ARG A 427 -27.99 -19.94 19.42
CA ARG A 427 -28.89 -20.35 20.49
C ARG A 427 -28.17 -20.35 21.84
N LEU A 428 -28.72 -19.62 22.80
CA LEU A 428 -28.27 -19.61 24.18
C LEU A 428 -28.54 -20.97 24.83
N VAL A 429 -27.51 -21.57 25.44
CA VAL A 429 -27.61 -22.89 26.09
C VAL A 429 -28.23 -22.78 27.48
N GLU A 430 -27.68 -21.93 28.36
CA GLU A 430 -28.09 -21.81 29.77
C GLU A 430 -28.99 -20.58 30.02
N LYS A 431 -30.20 -20.63 29.45
CA LYS A 431 -31.14 -19.48 29.45
C LYS A 431 -31.55 -18.98 30.82
N THR A 432 -31.59 -19.86 31.82
CA THR A 432 -32.04 -19.53 33.18
C THR A 432 -30.99 -18.73 33.95
N GLU A 433 -29.71 -18.87 33.57
CA GLU A 433 -28.60 -18.18 34.23
C GLU A 433 -28.35 -16.79 33.64
N HIS A 434 -28.78 -16.58 32.38
CA HIS A 434 -28.61 -15.33 31.64
C HIS A 434 -29.93 -14.81 31.05
N PRO A 435 -30.93 -14.46 31.88
CA PRO A 435 -32.23 -13.98 31.41
C PRO A 435 -32.18 -12.67 30.62
N GLU A 436 -31.11 -11.89 30.77
CA GLU A 436 -30.86 -10.63 30.07
C GLU A 436 -30.43 -10.83 28.59
N LEU A 437 -29.98 -12.03 28.22
CA LEU A 437 -29.47 -12.32 26.89
C LEU A 437 -30.56 -12.91 25.97
N PRO A 438 -30.55 -12.60 24.66
CA PRO A 438 -31.59 -13.05 23.74
C PRO A 438 -31.53 -14.57 23.51
N PRO A 439 -32.61 -15.34 23.67
CA PRO A 439 -32.53 -16.81 23.62
C PRO A 439 -32.14 -17.37 22.24
N ARG A 440 -32.34 -16.60 21.17
CA ARG A 440 -32.00 -16.93 19.79
C ARG A 440 -31.64 -15.66 19.02
N VAL A 441 -30.65 -15.75 18.14
CA VAL A 441 -30.32 -14.71 17.16
C VAL A 441 -30.05 -15.38 15.81
N GLU A 442 -30.51 -14.78 14.72
CA GLU A 442 -30.27 -15.29 13.37
C GLU A 442 -29.54 -14.23 12.57
N VAL A 443 -28.53 -14.65 11.80
CA VAL A 443 -27.69 -13.75 11.01
C VAL A 443 -27.65 -14.25 9.58
N LEU A 444 -28.19 -13.45 8.65
CA LEU A 444 -28.07 -13.75 7.23
C LEU A 444 -26.67 -13.36 6.75
N LEU A 445 -25.88 -14.35 6.37
CA LEU A 445 -24.54 -14.18 5.83
C LEU A 445 -24.62 -14.12 4.32
N LEU A 446 -24.54 -12.92 3.76
CA LEU A 446 -24.43 -12.71 2.32
C LEU A 446 -22.96 -12.85 1.86
N PRO A 447 -22.72 -13.14 0.58
CA PRO A 447 -21.36 -13.13 0.04
C PRO A 447 -20.65 -11.81 0.31
N ARG A 448 -19.33 -11.89 0.48
CA ARG A 448 -18.43 -10.80 0.82
C ARG A 448 -18.68 -10.12 2.16
N SER A 449 -19.45 -10.71 3.07
CA SER A 449 -19.69 -10.14 4.40
C SER A 449 -18.69 -10.64 5.45
N LEU A 450 -18.47 -9.82 6.48
CA LEU A 450 -17.75 -10.18 7.70
C LEU A 450 -18.72 -10.23 8.87
N LEU A 451 -18.77 -11.38 9.55
CA LEU A 451 -19.38 -11.55 10.86
C LEU A 451 -18.28 -11.58 11.92
N VAL A 452 -18.44 -10.83 13.01
CA VAL A 452 -17.56 -10.89 14.19
C VAL A 452 -18.39 -11.16 15.41
N PHE A 453 -17.95 -12.08 16.26
CA PHE A 453 -18.54 -12.25 17.59
C PHE A 453 -17.52 -12.59 18.67
N LYS A 454 -17.80 -12.14 19.89
CA LYS A 454 -16.88 -12.20 21.03
C LYS A 454 -17.62 -12.54 22.33
N ASP A 455 -16.83 -12.92 23.34
CA ASP A 455 -17.23 -13.03 24.74
C ASP A 455 -18.53 -13.86 24.90
N ALA A 456 -19.59 -13.29 25.45
CA ALA A 456 -20.86 -14.01 25.68
C ALA A 456 -21.42 -14.68 24.41
N ALA A 457 -21.30 -14.04 23.24
CA ALA A 457 -21.76 -14.63 21.98
C ALA A 457 -20.90 -15.82 21.52
N TYR A 458 -19.64 -15.88 21.94
CA TYR A 458 -18.71 -16.98 21.67
C TYR A 458 -18.86 -18.12 22.71
N GLU A 459 -19.00 -17.78 23.99
CA GLU A 459 -18.94 -18.73 25.12
C GLU A 459 -20.28 -19.38 25.45
N LEU A 460 -21.40 -18.64 25.31
CA LEU A 460 -22.70 -19.07 25.83
C LEU A 460 -23.66 -19.56 24.73
N TYR A 461 -23.34 -19.29 23.46
CA TYR A 461 -24.19 -19.63 22.32
C TYR A 461 -23.57 -20.73 21.47
N VAL A 462 -24.34 -21.79 21.24
CA VAL A 462 -24.06 -22.68 20.11
C VAL A 462 -24.52 -22.03 18.83
N HIS A 463 -23.78 -22.28 17.75
CA HIS A 463 -24.15 -21.79 16.42
C HIS A 463 -24.23 -22.93 15.40
N ARG A 464 -25.11 -22.76 14.41
CA ARG A 464 -25.36 -23.75 13.35
C ARG A 464 -25.82 -23.12 12.05
N ILE A 465 -25.59 -23.83 10.95
CA ILE A 465 -26.21 -23.56 9.66
C ILE A 465 -27.04 -24.80 9.33
N ASP A 466 -28.35 -24.65 9.13
CA ASP A 466 -29.25 -25.79 8.94
C ASP A 466 -28.90 -26.56 7.64
N HIS A 467 -29.23 -27.85 7.56
CA HIS A 467 -29.07 -28.63 6.32
C HIS A 467 -30.32 -28.43 5.45
N ALA A 468 -30.26 -27.50 4.50
CA ALA A 468 -31.41 -27.13 3.68
C ALA A 468 -30.99 -26.64 2.29
N GLU A 469 -31.85 -26.86 1.30
CA GLU A 469 -31.68 -26.33 -0.07
C GLU A 469 -31.89 -24.81 -0.14
N ALA A 470 -32.68 -24.27 0.79
CA ALA A 470 -32.98 -22.86 0.93
C ALA A 470 -33.18 -22.49 2.40
N ASP A 471 -32.76 -21.29 2.78
CA ASP A 471 -33.00 -20.70 4.09
C ASP A 471 -34.30 -19.90 4.08
N THR A 472 -34.95 -19.76 5.23
CA THR A 472 -36.11 -18.87 5.41
C THR A 472 -35.83 -17.95 6.58
N THR A 473 -35.78 -16.64 6.34
CA THR A 473 -35.52 -15.65 7.39
C THR A 473 -36.74 -15.51 8.32
N ALA A 474 -36.55 -14.92 9.49
CA ALA A 474 -37.66 -14.59 10.40
C ALA A 474 -38.75 -13.69 9.75
N ALA A 475 -38.39 -12.91 8.71
CA ALA A 475 -39.33 -12.11 7.92
C ALA A 475 -40.10 -12.92 6.84
N GLY A 476 -39.85 -14.22 6.73
CA GLY A 476 -40.46 -15.11 5.75
C GLY A 476 -39.80 -15.06 4.36
N GLU A 477 -38.65 -14.39 4.22
CA GLU A 477 -37.91 -14.34 2.96
C GLU A 477 -37.22 -15.68 2.70
N ARG A 478 -37.47 -16.28 1.54
CA ARG A 478 -36.86 -17.55 1.14
C ARG A 478 -35.62 -17.30 0.28
N ILE A 479 -34.47 -17.78 0.74
CA ILE A 479 -33.16 -17.56 0.12
C ILE A 479 -32.63 -18.91 -0.37
N LEU A 480 -32.54 -19.08 -1.68
CA LEU A 480 -31.99 -20.29 -2.27
C LEU A 480 -30.47 -20.34 -2.07
N ARG A 481 -29.93 -21.46 -1.57
CA ARG A 481 -28.47 -21.60 -1.39
C ARG A 481 -27.76 -21.71 -2.72
N ALA A 482 -26.56 -21.13 -2.82
CA ALA A 482 -25.72 -21.28 -4.01
C ALA A 482 -25.24 -22.74 -4.18
N PRO A 483 -24.75 -23.14 -5.38
CA PRO A 483 -24.18 -24.47 -5.59
C PRO A 483 -23.02 -24.79 -4.63
N ARG A 484 -22.21 -23.77 -4.30
CA ARG A 484 -21.12 -23.84 -3.34
C ARG A 484 -21.15 -22.60 -2.44
N ARG A 485 -20.90 -22.81 -1.15
CA ARG A 485 -20.61 -21.76 -0.18
C ARG A 485 -19.21 -21.94 0.38
N THR A 486 -18.41 -20.88 0.38
CA THR A 486 -17.09 -20.87 1.01
C THR A 486 -17.04 -19.82 2.12
N SER A 487 -16.47 -20.16 3.27
CA SER A 487 -16.25 -19.19 4.35
C SER A 487 -14.93 -19.42 5.07
N LEU A 488 -14.27 -18.32 5.44
CA LEU A 488 -13.05 -18.31 6.22
C LEU A 488 -13.39 -17.96 7.67
N THR A 489 -12.99 -18.81 8.60
CA THR A 489 -13.12 -18.59 10.04
C THR A 489 -11.73 -18.34 10.61
N LEU A 490 -11.44 -17.09 10.97
CA LEU A 490 -10.15 -16.63 11.47
C LEU A 490 -10.20 -16.44 12.98
N ARG A 491 -9.23 -17.03 13.69
CA ARG A 491 -9.20 -17.09 15.15
C ARG A 491 -7.79 -16.95 15.70
N ARG A 492 -7.72 -16.48 16.95
CA ARG A 492 -6.49 -16.50 17.76
C ARG A 492 -6.49 -17.70 18.70
N LEU A 493 -5.37 -18.40 18.75
CA LEU A 493 -5.20 -19.54 19.64
C LEU A 493 -4.98 -19.03 21.07
N ALA A 494 -5.57 -19.74 22.04
CA ALA A 494 -5.48 -19.35 23.44
C ALA A 494 -4.04 -19.47 23.97
N ASP A 495 -3.33 -20.50 23.51
CA ASP A 495 -1.96 -20.83 23.87
C ASP A 495 -1.13 -21.11 22.61
N VAL A 496 -0.12 -20.28 22.37
CA VAL A 496 0.80 -20.38 21.23
C VAL A 496 2.20 -20.54 21.79
N GLN A 497 2.77 -21.72 21.57
CA GLN A 497 4.12 -22.04 22.01
C GLN A 497 5.17 -21.40 21.08
N LEU A 498 4.94 -21.51 19.76
CA LEU A 498 5.85 -20.99 18.73
C LEU A 498 5.05 -20.39 17.58
N LYS A 499 5.37 -19.13 17.24
CA LYS A 499 4.96 -18.49 15.98
C LYS A 499 5.80 -19.03 14.84
N ALA A 500 5.32 -18.87 13.61
CA ALA A 500 5.98 -19.40 12.42
C ALA A 500 7.44 -18.93 12.27
N SER A 501 7.71 -17.64 12.54
CA SER A 501 9.06 -17.05 12.51
C SER A 501 10.02 -17.62 13.55
N GLN A 502 9.52 -18.32 14.56
CA GLN A 502 10.29 -18.91 15.65
C GLN A 502 10.61 -20.40 15.41
N VAL A 503 10.04 -21.01 14.36
CA VAL A 503 10.28 -22.42 13.97
C VAL A 503 11.49 -22.48 13.04
N VAL A 504 12.68 -22.58 13.63
CA VAL A 504 13.97 -22.53 12.92
C VAL A 504 14.73 -23.86 12.93
N THR A 505 14.50 -24.72 13.92
CA THR A 505 15.19 -26.01 14.06
C THR A 505 14.35 -27.17 13.50
N GLU A 506 15.03 -28.28 13.15
CA GLU A 506 14.34 -29.46 12.63
C GLU A 506 13.41 -30.09 13.66
N VAL A 507 13.83 -30.16 14.92
CA VAL A 507 13.00 -30.64 16.04
C VAL A 507 11.70 -29.85 16.16
N GLN A 508 11.74 -28.53 15.98
CA GLN A 508 10.52 -27.70 15.99
C GLN A 508 9.61 -27.99 14.79
N ARG A 509 10.18 -28.26 13.61
CA ARG A 509 9.41 -28.64 12.41
C ARG A 509 8.75 -30.01 12.57
N GLU A 510 9.46 -30.99 13.12
CA GLU A 510 8.94 -32.32 13.43
C GLU A 510 7.82 -32.26 14.49
N ALA A 511 8.00 -31.47 15.54
CA ALA A 511 6.97 -31.23 16.55
C ALA A 511 5.71 -30.60 15.92
N ARG A 512 5.88 -29.59 15.05
CA ARG A 512 4.76 -29.01 14.29
C ARG A 512 4.05 -30.05 13.42
N ALA A 513 4.81 -30.86 12.67
CA ALA A 513 4.24 -31.91 11.84
C ALA A 513 3.46 -32.94 12.67
N SER A 514 3.94 -33.27 13.87
CA SER A 514 3.25 -34.15 14.82
C SER A 514 1.93 -33.55 15.32
N GLN A 515 1.88 -32.24 15.62
CA GLN A 515 0.62 -31.57 15.97
C GLN A 515 -0.40 -31.63 14.82
N TRP A 516 0.06 -31.49 13.57
CA TRP A 516 -0.80 -31.63 12.38
C TRP A 516 -1.34 -33.05 12.19
N GLN A 517 -0.50 -34.07 12.37
CA GLN A 517 -0.93 -35.47 12.33
C GLN A 517 -1.97 -35.78 13.42
N TRP A 518 -1.73 -35.27 14.64
CA TRP A 518 -2.70 -35.37 15.72
C TRP A 518 -4.01 -34.65 15.35
N TRP A 519 -3.94 -33.43 14.83
CA TRP A 519 -5.13 -32.67 14.44
C TRP A 519 -5.96 -33.40 13.38
N ASP A 520 -5.31 -33.96 12.35
CA ASP A 520 -5.97 -34.77 11.32
C ASP A 520 -6.74 -35.97 11.93
N SER A 521 -6.23 -36.57 13.02
CA SER A 521 -6.93 -37.65 13.75
C SER A 521 -8.13 -37.18 14.58
N GLN A 522 -8.18 -35.88 14.94
CA GLN A 522 -9.28 -35.32 15.74
C GLN A 522 -10.42 -34.82 14.86
N ILE A 523 -10.11 -34.28 13.68
CA ILE A 523 -11.11 -33.79 12.73
C ILE A 523 -11.71 -34.90 11.87
N SER A 524 -11.16 -36.12 11.91
CA SER A 524 -11.75 -37.28 11.26
C SER A 524 -12.99 -37.73 12.04
N GLU A 525 -14.11 -37.04 11.84
CA GLU A 525 -15.43 -37.60 12.06
C GLU A 525 -15.65 -38.70 11.00
N ILE A 526 -15.09 -39.89 11.24
CA ILE A 526 -15.49 -41.10 10.52
C ILE A 526 -16.80 -41.59 11.16
N ASP A 527 -17.84 -41.60 10.32
CA ASP A 527 -19.24 -42.05 10.42
C ASP A 527 -20.36 -41.08 10.88
#